data_AF-D7GDX1-F1
#
_entry.id   AF-D7GDX1-F1
#
_cell.length_a   1.000
_cell.length_b   1.000
_cell.length_c   1.000
_cell.angle_alpha   90.00
_cell.angle_beta   90.00
_cell.angle_gamma   90.00
#
_symmetry.space_group_name_H-M   'P 1'
#
loop_
_entity.id
_entity.type
_entity.pdbx_description
1 polymer ?
#
loop_
_entity_poly.entity_id
_entity_poly.type
_entity_poly.pdbx_seq_one_letter_code
_entity_poly.pdbx_strand_id
1 'polypeptide(L)'
;MDAHTLEDEFEELLAAAYRSSFGKDPTDLWLAAIASRAGTRGAVATLNQAGDLLGVSRERIRQVMARITPALQGMLRAQLWMIALTIAQYSPAAEPVGRYLAPLGLSRPTLTGEGFLNLLKLTGTSAGELIGDDLVVVDGWLVRGTQMQVTKSLPMANRQTSSFGMTTITTICHALMTPSESPDPAAVQRILRAEPTVRWFGDWLWVHKDDQGPHANRLVNTARSILSVNSPQTITSIHEGAQRLWKFRRLELLPPVEAMRAFFGNHSGFEVDGDQVRALEPLDYHEVLGGVTATMIDILKSSPYQVMDRQSLREACREAGIAPGTSTVWTTYAEWMQKFAQNVWGLRGSEPDMQAVERIRRAARARSEAEPHRKSSSLIPGGAIQTMDVTTSCLATGVLSFAPEVHRLVAGSALDIVRASESLGRAKFGASHFFSWGWLPMLRSLDAKPGDVLRISIDPAAARAEVQLGGPELWGP
;
A
#
# COMPACT_ATOMS: atom_id res chain seq x y z
N MET A 1 -34.34 -28.58 32.61
CA MET A 1 -34.61 -29.40 31.41
C MET A 1 -33.38 -29.24 30.56
N ASP A 2 -32.51 -30.25 30.54
CA ASP A 2 -31.34 -30.21 29.67
C ASP A 2 -31.86 -30.14 28.23
N ALA A 3 -31.49 -29.08 27.51
CA ALA A 3 -31.90 -28.90 26.14
C ALA A 3 -31.28 -30.03 25.31
N HIS A 4 -32.12 -30.83 24.67
CA HIS A 4 -31.68 -31.91 23.78
C HIS A 4 -31.08 -31.28 22.51
N THR A 5 -29.78 -31.52 22.29
CA THR A 5 -29.00 -30.84 21.25
C THR A 5 -28.97 -31.61 19.94
N LEU A 6 -28.61 -30.95 18.82
CA LEU A 6 -28.35 -31.63 17.53
C LEU A 6 -27.43 -32.85 17.71
N GLU A 7 -26.37 -32.69 18.50
CA GLU A 7 -25.38 -33.72 18.75
C GLU A 7 -25.98 -34.93 19.48
N ASP A 8 -26.89 -34.71 20.42
CA ASP A 8 -27.58 -35.81 21.11
C ASP A 8 -28.48 -36.58 20.14
N GLU A 9 -29.32 -35.88 19.37
CA GLU A 9 -30.20 -36.49 18.37
C GLU A 9 -29.40 -37.25 17.30
N PHE A 10 -28.27 -36.68 16.85
CA PHE A 10 -27.43 -37.33 15.85
C PHE A 10 -26.69 -38.56 16.41
N GLU A 11 -26.24 -38.53 17.66
CA GLU A 11 -25.64 -39.69 18.32
C GLU A 11 -26.66 -40.83 18.51
N GLU A 12 -27.92 -40.51 18.81
CA GLU A 12 -29.01 -41.50 18.84
C GLU A 12 -29.25 -42.13 17.46
N LEU A 13 -29.26 -41.32 16.40
CA LEU A 13 -29.38 -41.82 15.02
C LEU A 13 -28.19 -42.70 14.61
N LEU A 14 -26.96 -42.34 15.03
CA LEU A 14 -25.78 -43.16 14.78
C LEU A 14 -25.89 -44.52 15.47
N ALA A 15 -26.37 -44.55 16.72
CA ALA A 15 -26.61 -45.81 17.44
C ALA A 15 -27.68 -46.67 16.76
N ALA A 16 -28.80 -46.05 16.34
CA ALA A 16 -29.87 -46.74 15.62
C ALA A 16 -29.40 -47.29 14.25
N ALA A 17 -28.64 -46.50 13.48
CA ALA A 17 -28.08 -46.90 12.20
C ALA A 17 -27.07 -48.06 12.35
N TYR A 18 -26.26 -48.03 13.41
CA TYR A 18 -25.36 -49.13 13.75
C TYR A 18 -26.14 -50.40 14.11
N ARG A 19 -27.16 -50.29 14.97
CA ARG A 19 -28.02 -51.41 15.35
C ARG A 19 -28.70 -52.04 14.13
N SER A 20 -29.27 -51.23 13.25
CA SER A 20 -29.88 -51.68 12.01
C SER A 20 -28.88 -52.42 11.10
N SER A 21 -27.65 -51.89 11.00
CA SER A 21 -26.61 -52.44 10.12
C SER A 21 -25.96 -53.72 10.63
N PHE A 22 -25.83 -53.88 11.95
CA PHE A 22 -25.02 -54.92 12.59
C PHE A 22 -25.80 -55.86 13.53
N GLY A 23 -27.10 -55.62 13.75
CA GLY A 23 -27.97 -56.46 14.58
C GLY A 23 -27.72 -56.38 16.08
N LYS A 24 -26.95 -55.40 16.54
CA LYS A 24 -26.62 -55.19 17.96
C LYS A 24 -26.30 -53.71 18.23
N ASP A 25 -26.45 -53.31 19.48
CA ASP A 25 -26.05 -51.97 19.91
C ASP A 25 -24.53 -51.77 19.83
N PRO A 26 -24.07 -50.56 19.44
CA PRO A 26 -22.67 -50.21 19.59
C PRO A 26 -22.33 -50.13 21.09
N THR A 27 -21.14 -50.60 21.47
CA THR A 27 -20.57 -50.28 22.78
C THR A 27 -20.29 -48.78 22.88
N ASP A 28 -20.18 -48.22 24.08
CA ASP A 28 -19.88 -46.80 24.30
C ASP A 28 -18.63 -46.31 23.54
N LEU A 29 -17.57 -47.12 23.49
CA LEU A 29 -16.36 -46.81 22.73
C LEU A 29 -16.64 -46.71 21.22
N TRP A 30 -17.41 -47.66 20.68
CA TRP A 30 -17.81 -47.66 19.26
C TRP A 30 -18.65 -46.43 18.93
N LEU A 31 -19.62 -46.11 19.78
CA LEU A 31 -20.44 -44.91 19.61
C LEU A 31 -19.58 -43.65 19.68
N ALA A 32 -18.65 -43.57 20.63
CA ALA A 32 -17.71 -42.46 20.75
C ALA A 32 -16.85 -42.26 19.49
N ALA A 33 -16.34 -43.34 18.91
CA ALA A 33 -15.52 -43.27 17.71
C ALA A 33 -16.31 -42.82 16.47
N ILE A 34 -17.53 -43.37 16.26
CA ILE A 34 -18.37 -42.94 15.13
C ILE A 34 -18.92 -41.53 15.32
N ALA A 35 -19.25 -41.12 16.55
CA ALA A 35 -19.69 -39.77 16.91
C ALA A 35 -18.58 -38.73 16.68
N SER A 36 -17.34 -39.04 17.10
CA SER A 36 -16.17 -38.20 16.83
C SER A 36 -15.89 -38.08 15.34
N ARG A 37 -16.08 -39.18 14.58
CA ARG A 37 -15.96 -39.15 13.11
C ARG A 37 -17.11 -38.40 12.43
N ALA A 38 -18.30 -38.39 13.02
CA ALA A 38 -19.44 -37.62 12.54
C ALA A 38 -19.29 -36.11 12.82
N GLY A 39 -18.56 -35.75 13.88
CA GLY A 39 -18.32 -34.36 14.28
C GLY A 39 -19.20 -33.87 15.44
N THR A 40 -19.94 -34.77 16.10
CA THR A 40 -20.80 -34.42 17.25
C THR A 40 -20.02 -34.22 18.56
N ARG A 41 -18.72 -34.54 18.56
CA ARG A 41 -17.82 -34.45 19.72
C ARG A 41 -16.67 -33.44 19.52
N GLY A 42 -16.87 -32.45 18.64
CA GLY A 42 -15.91 -31.36 18.39
C GLY A 42 -15.33 -31.38 16.98
N ALA A 43 -14.01 -31.37 16.85
CA ALA A 43 -13.35 -31.49 15.56
C ALA A 43 -13.59 -32.88 14.94
N VAL A 44 -13.74 -32.94 13.62
CA VAL A 44 -14.02 -34.20 12.92
C VAL A 44 -12.80 -35.11 13.00
N ALA A 45 -12.95 -36.23 13.71
CA ALA A 45 -11.86 -37.21 13.82
C ALA A 45 -11.55 -37.81 12.45
N THR A 46 -10.26 -37.97 12.13
CA THR A 46 -9.83 -38.77 10.99
C THR A 46 -10.18 -40.25 11.22
N LEU A 47 -10.21 -41.03 10.13
CA LEU A 47 -10.41 -42.48 10.23
C LEU A 47 -9.34 -43.19 11.09
N ASN A 48 -8.11 -42.65 11.13
CA ASN A 48 -7.03 -43.18 11.98
C ASN A 48 -7.35 -42.89 13.45
N GLN A 49 -7.61 -41.63 13.80
CA GLN A 49 -7.93 -41.24 15.18
C GLN A 49 -9.14 -42.00 15.74
N ALA A 50 -10.19 -42.17 14.93
CA ALA A 50 -11.35 -42.98 15.33
C ALA A 50 -11.01 -44.48 15.49
N GLY A 51 -10.06 -45.00 14.70
CA GLY A 51 -9.58 -46.37 14.80
C GLY A 51 -8.74 -46.60 16.05
N ASP A 52 -7.87 -45.65 16.37
CA ASP A 52 -6.99 -45.67 17.54
C ASP A 52 -7.80 -45.72 18.85
N LEU A 53 -8.92 -44.98 18.93
CA LEU A 53 -9.84 -45.02 20.08
C LEU A 53 -10.41 -46.42 20.36
N LEU A 54 -10.46 -47.28 19.33
CA LEU A 54 -11.06 -48.61 19.39
C LEU A 54 -10.02 -49.74 19.33
N GLY A 55 -8.75 -49.43 19.07
CA GLY A 55 -7.74 -50.43 18.74
C GLY A 55 -8.03 -51.18 17.44
N VAL A 56 -8.67 -50.54 16.45
CA VAL A 56 -9.00 -51.12 15.14
C VAL A 56 -8.38 -50.35 14.00
N SER A 57 -8.29 -50.97 12.82
CA SER A 57 -7.70 -50.32 11.65
C SER A 57 -8.58 -49.19 11.10
N ARG A 58 -7.93 -48.20 10.49
CA ARG A 58 -8.56 -47.14 9.66
C ARG A 58 -9.61 -47.70 8.68
N GLU A 59 -9.27 -48.82 8.04
CA GLU A 59 -10.12 -49.48 7.05
C GLU A 59 -11.40 -50.04 7.70
N ARG A 60 -11.30 -50.55 8.94
CA ARG A 60 -12.47 -51.00 9.68
C ARG A 60 -13.44 -49.86 9.97
N ILE A 61 -12.94 -48.70 10.40
CA ILE A 61 -13.79 -47.51 10.61
C ILE A 61 -14.45 -47.08 9.30
N ARG A 62 -13.69 -47.06 8.19
CA ARG A 62 -14.20 -46.70 6.87
C ARG A 62 -15.38 -47.59 6.48
N GLN A 63 -15.24 -48.91 6.67
CA GLN A 63 -16.29 -49.88 6.36
C GLN A 63 -17.54 -49.69 7.23
N VAL A 64 -17.35 -49.43 8.53
CA VAL A 64 -18.48 -49.18 9.44
C VAL A 64 -19.21 -47.91 9.04
N MET A 65 -18.51 -46.79 8.84
CA MET A 65 -19.12 -45.53 8.40
C MET A 65 -19.87 -45.70 7.08
N ALA A 66 -19.25 -46.33 6.08
CA ALA A 66 -19.87 -46.57 4.78
C ALA A 66 -21.15 -47.41 4.86
N ARG A 67 -21.24 -48.33 5.83
CA ARG A 67 -22.41 -49.19 6.02
C ARG A 67 -23.55 -48.48 6.74
N ILE A 68 -23.26 -47.58 7.69
CA ILE A 68 -24.30 -46.86 8.45
C ILE A 68 -24.79 -45.59 7.74
N THR A 69 -23.97 -44.92 6.92
CA THR A 69 -24.33 -43.67 6.23
C THR A 69 -25.67 -43.73 5.47
N PRO A 70 -26.02 -44.81 4.72
CA PRO A 70 -27.30 -44.88 4.02
C PRO A 70 -28.53 -44.73 4.94
N ALA A 71 -28.44 -45.18 6.19
CA ALA A 71 -29.54 -45.05 7.16
C ALA A 71 -29.69 -43.64 7.74
N LEU A 72 -28.70 -42.76 7.56
CA LEU A 72 -28.74 -41.37 8.01
C LEU A 72 -29.33 -40.43 6.95
N GLN A 73 -29.47 -40.88 5.71
CA GLN A 73 -29.90 -40.05 4.58
C GLN A 73 -31.31 -39.50 4.80
N GLY A 74 -31.48 -38.19 4.59
CA GLY A 74 -32.75 -37.48 4.76
C GLY A 74 -33.17 -37.18 6.20
N MET A 75 -32.39 -37.62 7.20
CA MET A 75 -32.71 -37.39 8.62
C MET A 75 -32.39 -35.95 9.05
N LEU A 76 -33.07 -35.49 10.11
CA LEU A 76 -32.86 -34.19 10.77
C LEU A 76 -32.94 -32.95 9.86
N ARG A 77 -33.55 -33.06 8.67
CA ARG A 77 -33.55 -31.98 7.66
C ARG A 77 -34.02 -30.63 8.21
N ALA A 78 -35.07 -30.61 9.04
CA ALA A 78 -35.61 -29.38 9.62
C ALA A 78 -34.65 -28.73 10.65
N GLN A 79 -34.02 -29.54 11.50
CA GLN A 79 -33.07 -29.05 12.50
C GLN A 79 -31.77 -28.58 11.85
N LEU A 80 -31.26 -29.33 10.86
CA LEU A 80 -30.11 -28.93 10.05
C LEU A 80 -30.37 -27.64 9.28
N TRP A 81 -31.59 -27.44 8.76
CA TRP A 81 -32.00 -26.19 8.12
C TRP A 81 -31.99 -25.02 9.11
N MET A 82 -32.58 -25.18 10.29
CA MET A 82 -32.58 -24.15 11.34
C MET A 82 -31.16 -23.75 11.75
N ILE A 83 -30.26 -24.73 11.90
CA ILE A 83 -28.87 -24.48 12.27
C ILE A 83 -28.11 -23.81 11.12
N ALA A 84 -28.26 -24.28 9.88
CA ALA A 84 -27.64 -23.64 8.71
C ALA A 84 -28.08 -22.17 8.59
N LEU A 85 -29.39 -21.91 8.71
CA LEU A 85 -29.95 -20.57 8.64
C LEU A 85 -29.42 -19.68 9.77
N THR A 86 -29.35 -20.22 10.99
CA THR A 86 -28.83 -19.48 12.15
C THR A 86 -27.37 -19.13 11.96
N ILE A 87 -26.50 -20.08 11.57
CA ILE A 87 -25.08 -19.79 11.36
C ILE A 87 -24.89 -18.79 10.20
N ALA A 88 -25.69 -18.89 9.13
CA ALA A 88 -25.64 -17.96 8.01
C ALA A 88 -25.92 -16.50 8.43
N GLN A 89 -26.78 -16.28 9.44
CA GLN A 89 -27.01 -14.94 10.00
C GLN A 89 -25.80 -14.38 10.76
N TYR A 90 -24.97 -15.26 11.32
CA TYR A 90 -23.73 -14.88 12.01
C TYR A 90 -22.52 -14.80 11.07
N SER A 91 -22.65 -15.17 9.79
CA SER A 91 -21.55 -15.15 8.82
C SER A 91 -20.88 -13.76 8.72
N PRO A 92 -19.54 -13.70 8.69
CA PRO A 92 -18.59 -14.75 9.05
C PRO A 92 -18.68 -15.10 10.56
N ALA A 93 -18.82 -16.39 10.87
CA ALA A 93 -18.93 -16.92 12.22
C ALA A 93 -17.62 -17.59 12.63
N ALA A 94 -16.95 -17.09 13.67
CA ALA A 94 -15.67 -17.67 14.10
C ALA A 94 -15.88 -18.98 14.88
N GLU A 95 -14.97 -19.92 14.70
CA GLU A 95 -15.01 -21.24 15.32
C GLU A 95 -14.82 -21.17 16.86
N PRO A 96 -15.39 -22.14 17.61
CA PRO A 96 -16.38 -23.13 17.19
C PRO A 96 -17.76 -22.49 16.97
N VAL A 97 -18.46 -22.85 15.89
CA VAL A 97 -19.79 -22.27 15.58
C VAL A 97 -20.87 -22.59 16.62
N GLY A 98 -20.70 -23.68 17.39
CA GLY A 98 -21.58 -24.08 18.48
C GLY A 98 -21.78 -22.99 19.54
N ARG A 99 -20.82 -22.08 19.73
CA ARG A 99 -20.94 -20.96 20.67
C ARG A 99 -22.09 -20.00 20.35
N TYR A 100 -22.49 -19.91 19.07
CA TYR A 100 -23.61 -19.08 18.63
C TYR A 100 -24.95 -19.81 18.74
N LEU A 101 -24.91 -21.14 18.80
CA LEU A 101 -26.08 -22.03 18.78
C LEU A 101 -26.48 -22.49 20.19
N ALA A 102 -25.51 -22.66 21.09
CA ALA A 102 -25.73 -23.11 22.46
C ALA A 102 -26.67 -22.20 23.26
N PRO A 103 -26.61 -20.85 23.16
CA PRO A 103 -27.58 -19.98 23.83
C PRO A 103 -29.02 -20.18 23.35
N LEU A 104 -29.21 -20.76 22.16
CA LEU A 104 -30.52 -21.07 21.57
C LEU A 104 -30.95 -22.51 21.86
N GLY A 105 -30.13 -23.30 22.56
CA GLY A 105 -30.36 -24.72 22.82
C GLY A 105 -30.27 -25.62 21.59
N LEU A 106 -29.71 -25.13 20.48
CA LEU A 106 -29.70 -25.86 19.19
C LEU A 106 -28.54 -26.85 19.08
N SER A 107 -27.42 -26.59 19.76
CA SER A 107 -26.20 -27.41 19.67
C SER A 107 -25.31 -27.18 20.89
N ARG A 108 -24.38 -28.12 21.14
CA ARG A 108 -23.33 -27.95 22.15
C ARG A 108 -22.37 -26.82 21.74
N PRO A 109 -21.76 -26.09 22.71
CA PRO A 109 -20.84 -24.99 22.39
C PRO A 109 -19.59 -25.41 21.63
N THR A 110 -19.29 -26.71 21.59
CA THR A 110 -18.12 -27.31 20.95
C THR A 110 -18.32 -27.69 19.48
N LEU A 111 -19.53 -27.54 18.92
CA LEU A 111 -19.75 -27.86 17.50
C LEU A 111 -18.86 -26.99 16.61
N THR A 112 -18.05 -27.63 15.78
CA THR A 112 -17.23 -26.95 14.78
C THR A 112 -18.00 -26.80 13.47
N GLY A 113 -17.65 -25.81 12.65
CA GLY A 113 -18.21 -25.64 11.32
C GLY A 113 -17.91 -26.85 10.44
N GLU A 114 -16.71 -27.42 10.53
CA GLU A 114 -16.36 -28.68 9.85
C GLU A 114 -17.25 -29.84 10.31
N GLY A 115 -17.48 -29.95 11.62
CA GLY A 115 -18.42 -30.91 12.22
C GLY A 115 -19.80 -30.78 11.59
N PHE A 116 -20.37 -29.57 11.62
CA PHE A 116 -21.68 -29.29 11.04
C PHE A 116 -21.77 -29.65 9.53
N LEU A 117 -20.78 -29.24 8.73
CA LEU A 117 -20.72 -29.57 7.30
C LEU A 117 -20.62 -31.09 7.06
N ASN A 118 -19.91 -31.81 7.92
CA ASN A 118 -19.83 -33.28 7.84
C ASN A 118 -21.16 -33.95 8.22
N LEU A 119 -21.93 -33.40 9.19
CA LEU A 119 -23.29 -33.89 9.50
C LEU A 119 -24.23 -33.72 8.30
N LEU A 120 -24.23 -32.55 7.65
CA LEU A 120 -25.00 -32.31 6.41
C LEU A 120 -24.68 -33.37 5.35
N LYS A 121 -23.38 -33.59 5.11
CA LYS A 121 -22.90 -34.60 4.16
C LYS A 121 -23.36 -36.02 4.51
N LEU A 122 -23.29 -36.41 5.79
CA LEU A 122 -23.72 -37.74 6.24
C LEU A 122 -25.24 -37.96 6.07
N THR A 123 -26.03 -36.88 6.20
CA THR A 123 -27.47 -36.89 5.93
C THR A 123 -27.84 -36.74 4.46
N GLY A 124 -26.85 -36.59 3.56
CA GLY A 124 -27.11 -36.50 2.12
C GLY A 124 -27.62 -35.15 1.67
N THR A 125 -27.23 -34.07 2.34
CA THR A 125 -27.60 -32.71 1.96
C THR A 125 -26.42 -31.73 2.07
N SER A 126 -26.65 -30.47 1.73
CA SER A 126 -25.68 -29.38 1.85
C SER A 126 -26.34 -28.11 2.36
N ALA A 127 -25.54 -27.12 2.78
CA ALA A 127 -26.06 -25.81 3.12
C ALA A 127 -26.74 -25.15 1.91
N GLY A 128 -26.15 -25.23 0.72
CA GLY A 128 -26.74 -24.72 -0.51
C GLY A 128 -28.13 -25.30 -0.82
N GLU A 129 -28.34 -26.60 -0.59
CA GLU A 129 -29.66 -27.24 -0.78
C GLU A 129 -30.70 -26.81 0.26
N LEU A 130 -30.26 -26.50 1.49
CA LEU A 130 -31.17 -26.16 2.59
C LEU A 130 -31.54 -24.67 2.59
N ILE A 131 -30.57 -23.78 2.43
CA ILE A 131 -30.75 -22.34 2.62
C ILE A 131 -30.44 -21.50 1.37
N GLY A 132 -30.11 -22.14 0.23
CA GLY A 132 -29.84 -21.45 -1.03
C GLY A 132 -28.47 -20.77 -1.09
N ASP A 133 -27.59 -21.01 -0.12
CA ASP A 133 -26.21 -20.52 -0.08
C ASP A 133 -25.33 -21.56 0.61
N ASP A 134 -24.12 -21.73 0.11
CA ASP A 134 -23.17 -22.65 0.70
C ASP A 134 -22.52 -22.04 1.95
N LEU A 135 -22.06 -22.91 2.84
CA LEU A 135 -21.25 -22.56 3.99
C LEU A 135 -19.89 -23.23 3.86
N VAL A 136 -18.82 -22.48 4.09
CA VAL A 136 -17.44 -22.93 3.89
C VAL A 136 -16.59 -22.54 5.09
N VAL A 137 -15.75 -23.46 5.57
CA VAL A 137 -14.76 -23.17 6.61
C VAL A 137 -13.48 -22.67 5.97
N VAL A 138 -13.02 -21.49 6.38
CA VAL A 138 -11.76 -20.87 5.94
C VAL A 138 -11.10 -20.18 7.13
N ASP A 139 -9.84 -20.53 7.42
CA ASP A 139 -8.99 -19.86 8.41
C ASP A 139 -9.66 -19.63 9.79
N GLY A 140 -10.39 -20.63 10.29
CA GLY A 140 -11.07 -20.56 11.59
C GLY A 140 -12.42 -19.82 11.57
N TRP A 141 -12.97 -19.57 10.38
CA TRP A 141 -14.29 -18.97 10.18
C TRP A 141 -15.18 -19.88 9.34
N LEU A 142 -16.45 -20.01 9.71
CA LEU A 142 -17.49 -20.48 8.80
C LEU A 142 -18.13 -19.26 8.11
N VAL A 143 -18.09 -19.24 6.79
CA VAL A 143 -18.56 -18.12 5.96
C VAL A 143 -19.54 -18.59 4.90
N ARG A 144 -20.46 -17.71 4.49
CA ARG A 144 -21.29 -17.92 3.31
C ARG A 144 -20.45 -17.95 2.04
N GLY A 145 -20.82 -18.79 1.08
CA GLY A 145 -20.14 -18.93 -0.21
C GLY A 145 -20.06 -17.60 -0.96
N THR A 146 -21.14 -16.82 -0.89
CA THR A 146 -21.26 -15.45 -1.44
C THR A 146 -20.41 -14.38 -0.73
N GLN A 147 -19.74 -14.74 0.37
CA GLN A 147 -18.92 -13.83 1.20
C GLN A 147 -17.47 -14.30 1.34
N MET A 148 -17.02 -15.27 0.54
CA MET A 148 -15.69 -15.86 0.64
C MET A 148 -14.55 -14.83 0.56
N GLN A 149 -14.71 -13.74 -0.17
CA GLN A 149 -13.77 -12.64 -0.27
C GLN A 149 -13.40 -12.00 1.07
N VAL A 150 -14.32 -11.98 2.06
CA VAL A 150 -14.05 -11.37 3.37
C VAL A 150 -12.99 -12.14 4.18
N THR A 151 -12.77 -13.42 3.88
CA THR A 151 -11.71 -14.22 4.53
C THR A 151 -10.31 -13.68 4.22
N LYS A 152 -10.15 -12.96 3.10
CA LYS A 152 -8.89 -12.32 2.70
C LYS A 152 -8.64 -10.97 3.41
N SER A 153 -9.46 -10.61 4.40
CA SER A 153 -9.36 -9.33 5.12
C SER A 153 -7.99 -9.12 5.77
N LEU A 154 -7.48 -10.10 6.53
CA LEU A 154 -6.18 -9.95 7.19
C LEU A 154 -5.01 -9.87 6.20
N PRO A 155 -4.88 -10.76 5.20
CA PRO A 155 -3.88 -10.60 4.14
C PRO A 155 -3.95 -9.24 3.44
N MET A 156 -5.16 -8.74 3.17
CA MET A 156 -5.35 -7.43 2.55
C MET A 156 -4.93 -6.28 3.48
N ALA A 157 -5.33 -6.31 4.75
CA ALA A 157 -4.90 -5.33 5.75
C ALA A 157 -3.38 -5.32 5.89
N ASN A 158 -2.73 -6.48 5.88
CA ASN A 158 -1.28 -6.61 5.89
C ASN A 158 -0.64 -5.92 4.69
N ARG A 159 -1.11 -6.20 3.48
CA ARG A 159 -0.60 -5.56 2.24
C ARG A 159 -0.79 -4.05 2.25
N GLN A 160 -1.97 -3.58 2.64
CA GLN A 160 -2.30 -2.15 2.71
C GLN A 160 -1.39 -1.43 3.71
N THR A 161 -1.21 -1.97 4.91
CA THR A 161 -0.36 -1.37 5.94
C THR A 161 1.13 -1.42 5.60
N SER A 162 1.60 -2.40 4.81
CA SER A 162 2.96 -2.36 4.25
C SER A 162 3.12 -1.29 3.16
N SER A 163 2.04 -0.86 2.51
CA SER A 163 2.08 0.13 1.43
C SER A 163 1.86 1.57 1.92
N PHE A 164 0.96 1.76 2.89
CA PHE A 164 0.47 3.06 3.37
C PHE A 164 0.70 3.30 4.87
N GLY A 165 1.13 2.27 5.60
CA GLY A 165 1.34 2.30 7.04
C GLY A 165 0.09 2.02 7.87
N MET A 166 -1.01 2.67 7.54
CA MET A 166 -2.34 2.39 8.11
C MET A 166 -3.37 2.29 7.00
N THR A 167 -4.54 1.73 7.30
CA THR A 167 -5.65 1.60 6.35
C THR A 167 -7.00 1.77 7.05
N THR A 168 -8.08 1.80 6.28
CA THR A 168 -9.46 1.78 6.79
C THR A 168 -10.20 0.55 6.25
N ILE A 169 -11.37 0.26 6.82
CA ILE A 169 -12.28 -0.78 6.30
C ILE A 169 -12.71 -0.46 4.87
N THR A 170 -13.03 0.80 4.57
CA THR A 170 -13.42 1.23 3.22
C THR A 170 -12.37 0.89 2.18
N THR A 171 -11.08 1.17 2.46
CA THR A 171 -9.98 0.84 1.56
C THR A 171 -9.82 -0.67 1.37
N ILE A 172 -9.96 -1.45 2.45
CA ILE A 172 -9.89 -2.92 2.39
C ILE A 172 -11.04 -3.47 1.54
N CYS A 173 -12.27 -3.02 1.78
CA CYS A 173 -13.45 -3.41 1.00
C CYS A 173 -13.26 -3.09 -0.48
N HIS A 174 -12.79 -1.89 -0.81
CA HIS A 174 -12.51 -1.52 -2.20
C HIS A 174 -11.46 -2.43 -2.84
N ALA A 175 -10.43 -2.83 -2.10
CA ALA A 175 -9.38 -3.73 -2.59
C ALA A 175 -9.81 -5.20 -2.70
N LEU A 176 -10.86 -5.60 -1.97
CA LEU A 176 -11.45 -6.94 -2.00
C LEU A 176 -12.64 -7.05 -2.97
N MET A 177 -13.13 -5.94 -3.50
CA MET A 177 -14.27 -5.89 -4.42
C MET A 177 -13.97 -6.69 -5.70
N THR A 178 -14.95 -7.49 -6.13
CA THR A 178 -14.92 -8.19 -7.41
C THR A 178 -16.02 -7.66 -8.32
N PRO A 179 -16.02 -7.95 -9.64
CA PRO A 179 -17.10 -7.50 -10.53
C PRO A 179 -18.50 -7.98 -10.13
N SER A 180 -18.58 -9.13 -9.44
CA SER A 180 -19.84 -9.76 -9.05
C SER A 180 -20.24 -9.49 -7.60
N GLU A 181 -19.31 -9.12 -6.73
CA GLU A 181 -19.55 -9.08 -5.28
C GLU A 181 -18.83 -7.90 -4.60
N SER A 182 -19.56 -7.25 -3.70
CA SER A 182 -19.00 -6.25 -2.79
C SER A 182 -18.87 -6.87 -1.39
N PRO A 183 -17.69 -6.78 -0.74
CA PRO A 183 -17.50 -7.29 0.62
C PRO A 183 -18.29 -6.45 1.62
N ASP A 184 -19.02 -7.12 2.52
CA ASP A 184 -19.71 -6.47 3.64
C ASP A 184 -18.68 -5.84 4.61
N PRO A 185 -18.70 -4.51 4.82
CA PRO A 185 -17.82 -3.84 5.76
C PRO A 185 -17.90 -4.38 7.19
N ALA A 186 -19.10 -4.77 7.65
CA ALA A 186 -19.28 -5.30 9.00
C ALA A 186 -18.63 -6.68 9.16
N ALA A 187 -18.71 -7.52 8.14
CA ALA A 187 -18.00 -8.81 8.08
C ALA A 187 -16.47 -8.63 8.09
N VAL A 188 -15.92 -7.73 7.27
CA VAL A 188 -14.48 -7.40 7.25
C VAL A 188 -14.02 -6.91 8.62
N GLN A 189 -14.79 -6.00 9.24
CA GLN A 189 -14.49 -5.49 10.57
C GLN A 189 -14.51 -6.59 11.63
N ARG A 190 -15.49 -7.49 11.59
CA ARG A 190 -15.59 -8.61 12.55
C ARG A 190 -14.37 -9.52 12.48
N ILE A 191 -13.92 -9.88 11.28
CA ILE A 191 -12.71 -10.68 11.08
C ILE A 191 -11.49 -9.95 11.66
N LEU A 192 -11.26 -8.70 11.24
CA LEU A 192 -10.08 -7.94 11.66
C LEU A 192 -10.08 -7.58 13.15
N ARG A 193 -11.24 -7.49 13.81
CA ARG A 193 -11.33 -7.25 15.26
C ARG A 193 -11.01 -8.49 16.08
N ALA A 194 -11.19 -9.68 15.52
CA ALA A 194 -10.81 -10.93 16.19
C ALA A 194 -9.29 -11.18 16.12
N GLU A 195 -8.59 -10.51 15.21
CA GLU A 195 -7.15 -10.69 14.99
C GLU A 195 -6.29 -9.95 16.03
N PRO A 196 -5.52 -10.67 16.89
CA PRO A 196 -4.72 -10.04 17.95
C PRO A 196 -3.58 -9.15 17.45
N THR A 197 -3.20 -9.27 16.18
CA THR A 197 -2.14 -8.46 15.55
C THR A 197 -2.67 -7.15 15.00
N VAL A 198 -4.00 -6.99 14.87
CA VAL A 198 -4.61 -5.77 14.33
C VAL A 198 -4.83 -4.78 15.48
N ARG A 199 -4.47 -3.53 15.24
CA ARG A 199 -4.65 -2.40 16.15
C ARG A 199 -5.51 -1.34 15.48
N TRP A 200 -6.20 -0.56 16.29
CA TRP A 200 -7.26 0.35 15.84
C TRP A 200 -7.16 1.72 16.49
N PHE A 201 -7.52 2.74 15.74
CA PHE A 201 -7.76 4.10 16.23
C PHE A 201 -8.88 4.74 15.39
N GLY A 202 -10.07 4.91 15.98
CA GLY A 202 -11.27 5.26 15.22
C GLY A 202 -11.50 4.28 14.06
N ASP A 203 -11.62 4.82 12.85
CA ASP A 203 -11.79 4.05 11.61
C ASP A 203 -10.47 3.56 10.97
N TRP A 204 -9.34 3.95 11.55
CA TRP A 204 -8.02 3.56 11.09
C TRP A 204 -7.53 2.30 11.80
N LEU A 205 -6.81 1.47 11.07
CA LEU A 205 -6.20 0.26 11.58
C LEU A 205 -4.80 0.04 11.01
N TRP A 206 -4.01 -0.74 11.73
CA TRP A 206 -2.74 -1.25 11.25
C TRP A 206 -2.50 -2.67 11.75
N VAL A 207 -1.66 -3.42 11.02
CA VAL A 207 -1.23 -4.75 11.45
C VAL A 207 0.16 -4.63 12.06
N HIS A 208 0.28 -5.10 13.30
CA HIS A 208 1.55 -5.25 13.99
C HIS A 208 2.37 -6.34 13.29
N LYS A 209 3.60 -6.01 12.89
CA LYS A 209 4.46 -6.88 12.07
C LYS A 209 5.93 -6.67 12.42
N ASP A 210 6.78 -7.56 11.93
CA ASP A 210 8.23 -7.38 11.99
C ASP A 210 8.66 -6.25 11.04
N ASP A 211 9.31 -5.22 11.61
CA ASP A 211 9.75 -4.02 10.89
C ASP A 211 11.08 -4.19 10.15
N GLN A 212 11.78 -5.30 10.33
CA GLN A 212 13.03 -5.61 9.63
C GLN A 212 12.80 -6.46 8.36
N GLY A 213 11.56 -6.92 8.14
CA GLY A 213 11.20 -7.77 7.00
C GLY A 213 10.87 -7.00 5.72
N PRO A 214 10.80 -7.69 4.56
CA PRO A 214 10.41 -7.10 3.27
C PRO A 214 8.98 -6.54 3.25
N HIS A 215 8.18 -6.88 4.26
CA HIS A 215 6.80 -6.42 4.42
C HIS A 215 6.65 -5.44 5.58
N ALA A 216 7.73 -4.82 6.04
CA ALA A 216 7.74 -3.79 7.07
C ALA A 216 6.71 -2.68 6.79
N ASN A 217 6.26 -2.05 7.87
CA ASN A 217 5.24 -1.02 7.80
C ASN A 217 5.81 0.25 7.13
N ARG A 218 5.11 0.78 6.11
CA ARG A 218 5.59 1.96 5.36
C ARG A 218 5.80 3.18 6.25
N LEU A 219 4.92 3.39 7.23
CA LEU A 219 4.98 4.53 8.12
C LEU A 219 6.18 4.43 9.07
N VAL A 220 6.50 3.21 9.53
CA VAL A 220 7.73 2.94 10.31
C VAL A 220 8.96 3.29 9.49
N ASN A 221 9.04 2.81 8.25
CA ASN A 221 10.17 3.11 7.36
C ASN A 221 10.32 4.62 7.09
N THR A 222 9.21 5.33 6.84
CA THR A 222 9.23 6.78 6.65
C THR A 222 9.65 7.50 7.94
N ALA A 223 9.15 7.10 9.10
CA ALA A 223 9.51 7.71 10.37
C ALA A 223 10.98 7.46 10.71
N ARG A 224 11.50 6.24 10.54
CA ARG A 224 12.93 5.91 10.70
C ARG A 224 13.81 6.75 9.78
N SER A 225 13.42 6.89 8.52
CA SER A 225 14.10 7.75 7.54
C SER A 225 14.23 9.19 8.05
N ILE A 226 13.13 9.80 8.47
CA ILE A 226 13.12 11.18 8.99
C ILE A 226 13.92 11.29 10.30
N LEU A 227 13.66 10.39 11.26
CA LEU A 227 14.26 10.43 12.59
C LEU A 227 15.76 10.11 12.58
N SER A 228 16.26 9.35 11.59
CA SER A 228 17.69 9.11 11.43
C SER A 228 18.49 10.38 11.13
N VAL A 229 17.85 11.41 10.58
CA VAL A 229 18.52 12.67 10.23
C VAL A 229 18.54 13.62 11.42
N ASN A 230 17.35 13.90 11.97
CA ASN A 230 17.12 14.76 13.12
C ASN A 230 16.04 14.11 13.99
N SER A 231 16.34 13.89 15.27
CA SER A 231 15.42 13.36 16.28
C SER A 231 15.53 14.19 17.56
N PRO A 232 14.43 14.48 18.28
CA PRO A 232 13.03 14.12 17.99
C PRO A 232 12.41 14.92 16.84
N GLN A 233 11.19 14.55 16.43
CA GLN A 233 10.36 15.28 15.45
C GLN A 233 8.91 15.37 15.89
N THR A 234 8.22 16.45 15.54
CA THR A 234 6.77 16.50 15.72
C THR A 234 6.05 15.51 14.80
N ILE A 235 4.91 14.99 15.24
CA ILE A 235 4.07 14.11 14.41
C ILE A 235 3.63 14.82 13.13
N THR A 236 3.33 16.13 13.20
CA THR A 236 3.01 16.96 12.03
C THR A 236 4.17 17.00 11.04
N SER A 237 5.42 17.14 11.51
CA SER A 237 6.60 17.12 10.66
C SER A 237 6.76 15.78 9.94
N ILE A 238 6.56 14.66 10.65
CA ILE A 238 6.60 13.32 10.05
C ILE A 238 5.47 13.15 9.03
N HIS A 239 4.26 13.60 9.35
CA HIS A 239 3.09 13.57 8.48
C HIS A 239 3.32 14.34 7.17
N GLU A 240 3.88 15.55 7.23
CA GLU A 240 4.25 16.32 6.04
C GLU A 240 5.34 15.64 5.19
N GLY A 241 6.33 15.02 5.85
CA GLY A 241 7.35 14.23 5.18
C GLY A 241 6.74 13.04 4.42
N ALA A 242 5.84 12.31 5.08
CA ALA A 242 5.09 11.21 4.49
C ALA A 242 4.23 11.68 3.31
N GLN A 243 3.47 12.77 3.46
CA GLN A 243 2.63 13.35 2.41
C GLN A 243 3.45 13.65 1.16
N ARG A 244 4.63 14.22 1.32
CA ARG A 244 5.51 14.60 0.21
C ARG A 244 5.98 13.38 -0.60
N LEU A 245 6.42 12.34 0.09
CA LEU A 245 6.86 11.08 -0.51
C LEU A 245 5.72 10.31 -1.16
N TRP A 246 4.56 10.24 -0.50
CA TRP A 246 3.37 9.54 -0.96
C TRP A 246 2.74 10.20 -2.18
N LYS A 247 2.64 11.53 -2.21
CA LYS A 247 2.20 12.28 -3.41
C LYS A 247 3.03 11.94 -4.64
N PHE A 248 4.36 11.87 -4.50
CA PHE A 248 5.23 11.49 -5.61
C PHE A 248 5.01 10.04 -6.05
N ARG A 249 4.80 9.12 -5.11
CA ARG A 249 4.49 7.71 -5.38
C ARG A 249 3.04 7.44 -5.80
N ARG A 250 2.20 8.48 -5.90
CA ARG A 250 0.76 8.37 -6.19
C ARG A 250 0.03 7.47 -5.20
N LEU A 251 0.42 7.57 -3.93
CA LEU A 251 -0.24 6.91 -2.82
C LEU A 251 -1.28 7.88 -2.25
N GLU A 252 -2.55 7.49 -2.31
CA GLU A 252 -3.68 8.37 -2.01
C GLU A 252 -4.12 8.32 -0.54
N LEU A 253 -3.64 7.32 0.21
CA LEU A 253 -4.01 7.13 1.60
C LEU A 253 -2.92 7.63 2.55
N LEU A 254 -3.19 8.77 3.18
CA LEU A 254 -2.37 9.39 4.22
C LEU A 254 -3.19 9.40 5.52
N PRO A 255 -2.76 8.70 6.59
CA PRO A 255 -3.46 8.74 7.87
C PRO A 255 -3.39 10.13 8.50
N PRO A 256 -4.46 10.59 9.18
CA PRO A 256 -4.45 11.88 9.87
C PRO A 256 -3.44 11.87 11.03
N VAL A 257 -3.03 13.07 11.46
CA VAL A 257 -2.02 13.27 12.52
C VAL A 257 -2.38 12.53 13.80
N GLU A 258 -3.65 12.51 14.20
CA GLU A 258 -4.14 11.84 15.39
C GLU A 258 -4.03 10.31 15.29
N ALA A 259 -4.28 9.74 14.11
CA ALA A 259 -4.11 8.32 13.87
C ALA A 259 -2.62 7.94 13.88
N MET A 260 -1.77 8.78 13.28
CA MET A 260 -0.31 8.59 13.33
C MET A 260 0.23 8.69 14.77
N ARG A 261 -0.30 9.60 15.59
CA ARG A 261 0.02 9.70 17.02
C ARG A 261 -0.27 8.39 17.74
N ALA A 262 -1.47 7.85 17.57
CA ALA A 262 -1.87 6.58 18.17
C ALA A 262 -1.01 5.42 17.67
N PHE A 263 -0.69 5.41 16.37
CA PHE A 263 0.22 4.43 15.77
C PHE A 263 1.59 4.44 16.45
N PHE A 264 2.27 5.60 16.50
CA PHE A 264 3.60 5.71 17.10
C PHE A 264 3.59 5.39 18.59
N GLY A 265 2.56 5.84 19.33
CA GLY A 265 2.44 5.56 20.76
C GLY A 265 2.19 4.09 21.11
N ASN A 266 1.77 3.26 20.14
CA ASN A 266 1.59 1.81 20.30
C ASN A 266 2.72 1.00 19.66
N HIS A 267 3.73 1.66 19.10
CA HIS A 267 4.80 1.01 18.36
C HIS A 267 6.05 0.83 19.22
N SER A 268 6.59 -0.38 19.29
CA SER A 268 7.71 -0.71 20.19
C SER A 268 9.03 -0.04 19.82
N GLY A 269 9.19 0.47 18.60
CA GLY A 269 10.41 1.18 18.15
C GLY A 269 10.42 2.70 18.38
N PHE A 270 9.33 3.29 18.89
CA PHE A 270 9.20 4.74 19.04
C PHE A 270 8.73 5.11 20.44
N GLU A 271 9.07 6.32 20.86
CA GLU A 271 8.55 6.95 22.05
C GLU A 271 7.88 8.25 21.68
N VAL A 272 6.72 8.50 22.27
CA VAL A 272 5.92 9.70 22.03
C VAL A 272 5.80 10.48 23.33
N ASP A 273 6.34 11.69 23.36
CA ASP A 273 6.19 12.65 24.46
C ASP A 273 5.52 13.93 23.94
N GLY A 274 4.32 14.22 24.43
CA GLY A 274 3.51 15.29 23.86
C GLY A 274 3.30 15.10 22.37
N ASP A 275 3.76 16.03 21.53
CA ASP A 275 3.72 15.96 20.07
C ASP A 275 4.99 15.44 19.40
N GLN A 276 6.02 15.12 20.19
CA GLN A 276 7.33 14.69 19.73
C GLN A 276 7.39 13.17 19.63
N VAL A 277 8.02 12.69 18.56
CA VAL A 277 8.35 11.28 18.33
C VAL A 277 9.87 11.16 18.28
N ARG A 278 10.42 10.22 19.03
CA ARG A 278 11.82 9.80 18.92
C ARG A 278 11.92 8.31 18.64
N ALA A 279 12.99 7.90 17.99
CA ALA A 279 13.35 6.48 17.93
C ALA A 279 13.88 6.05 19.29
N LEU A 280 13.51 4.87 19.76
CA LEU A 280 14.05 4.33 21.02
C LEU A 280 15.51 3.93 20.87
N GLU A 281 15.87 3.36 19.72
CA GLU A 281 17.25 3.06 19.37
C GLU A 281 17.82 4.21 18.52
N PRO A 282 19.07 4.65 18.77
CA PRO A 282 19.74 5.60 17.90
C PRO A 282 19.77 5.11 16.46
N LEU A 283 19.42 5.99 15.53
CA LEU A 283 19.40 5.70 14.10
C LEU A 283 20.53 6.46 13.41
N ASP A 284 21.31 5.77 12.60
CA ASP A 284 22.30 6.38 11.71
C ASP A 284 21.71 6.51 10.29
N TYR A 285 21.65 7.74 9.77
CA TYR A 285 21.17 7.98 8.41
C TYR A 285 22.10 7.39 7.33
N HIS A 286 23.37 7.15 7.63
CA HIS A 286 24.28 6.43 6.72
C HIS A 286 23.83 4.98 6.50
N GLU A 287 23.34 4.33 7.54
CA GLU A 287 22.83 2.95 7.49
C GLU A 287 21.39 2.91 6.98
N VAL A 288 20.53 3.82 7.43
CA VAL A 288 19.08 3.81 7.11
C VAL A 288 18.80 4.25 5.67
N LEU A 289 19.53 5.24 5.16
CA LEU A 289 19.23 5.88 3.86
C LEU A 289 20.23 5.55 2.75
N GLY A 290 21.36 4.96 3.12
CA GLY A 290 22.44 4.60 2.19
C GLY A 290 23.29 5.79 1.74
N GLY A 291 24.43 5.46 1.12
CA GLY A 291 25.53 6.41 0.90
C GLY A 291 25.14 7.69 0.14
N VAL A 292 24.43 7.59 -0.98
CA VAL A 292 24.11 8.79 -1.80
C VAL A 292 23.21 9.76 -1.04
N THR A 293 22.23 9.25 -0.27
CA THR A 293 21.33 10.10 0.52
C THR A 293 22.07 10.70 1.69
N ALA A 294 22.90 9.90 2.37
CA ALA A 294 23.74 10.37 3.46
C ALA A 294 24.69 11.50 3.02
N THR A 295 25.36 11.38 1.87
CA THR A 295 26.21 12.45 1.34
C THR A 295 25.45 13.77 1.14
N MET A 296 24.19 13.73 0.68
CA MET A 296 23.39 14.95 0.54
C MET A 296 22.98 15.53 1.90
N ILE A 297 22.72 14.67 2.89
CA ILE A 297 22.49 15.11 4.27
C ILE A 297 23.74 15.75 4.84
N ASP A 298 24.94 15.18 4.61
CA ASP A 298 26.22 15.72 5.05
C ASP A 298 26.49 17.11 4.46
N ILE A 299 26.18 17.31 3.18
CA ILE A 299 26.27 18.63 2.52
C ILE A 299 25.42 19.65 3.27
N LEU A 300 24.18 19.30 3.60
CA LEU A 300 23.29 20.20 4.34
C LEU A 300 23.78 20.37 5.78
N LYS A 301 24.14 19.32 6.51
CA LYS A 301 24.67 19.41 7.89
C LYS A 301 25.93 20.27 7.98
N SER A 302 26.77 20.25 6.94
CA SER A 302 28.00 21.05 6.84
C SER A 302 27.74 22.51 6.43
N SER A 303 26.54 22.85 5.98
CA SER A 303 26.19 24.23 5.62
C SER A 303 25.95 25.07 6.88
N PRO A 304 26.31 26.38 6.89
CA PRO A 304 26.30 27.22 8.09
C PRO A 304 24.97 27.33 8.86
N TYR A 305 23.84 26.96 8.22
CA TYR A 305 22.51 27.02 8.81
C TYR A 305 21.69 25.76 8.53
N GLN A 306 22.33 24.68 8.05
CA GLN A 306 21.64 23.48 7.57
C GLN A 306 20.58 23.71 6.48
N VAL A 307 20.70 24.85 5.79
CA VAL A 307 19.86 25.26 4.68
C VAL A 307 20.73 25.78 3.54
N MET A 308 20.28 25.54 2.31
CA MET A 308 20.91 26.03 1.09
C MET A 308 19.84 26.46 0.10
N ASP A 309 20.16 27.40 -0.78
CA ASP A 309 19.34 27.61 -1.95
C ASP A 309 19.48 26.43 -2.93
N ARG A 310 18.47 26.25 -3.79
CA ARG A 310 18.37 25.11 -4.70
C ARG A 310 19.56 24.99 -5.64
N GLN A 311 20.14 26.11 -6.08
CA GLN A 311 21.27 26.07 -7.03
C GLN A 311 22.55 25.67 -6.30
N SER A 312 22.88 26.33 -5.19
CA SER A 312 24.08 26.01 -4.41
C SER A 312 24.05 24.55 -3.90
N LEU A 313 22.86 24.04 -3.54
CA LEU A 313 22.70 22.62 -3.18
C LEU A 313 23.00 21.68 -4.35
N ARG A 314 22.59 22.03 -5.58
CA ARG A 314 22.87 21.21 -6.77
C ARG A 314 24.35 21.22 -7.15
N GLU A 315 25.00 22.37 -7.00
CA GLU A 315 26.44 22.54 -7.22
C GLU A 315 27.23 21.67 -6.24
N ALA A 316 26.93 21.77 -4.94
CA ALA A 316 27.55 20.95 -3.91
C ALA A 316 27.31 19.45 -4.13
N CYS A 317 26.08 19.04 -4.49
CA CYS A 317 25.79 17.65 -4.84
C CYS A 317 26.61 17.16 -6.03
N ARG A 318 26.77 17.99 -7.08
CA ARG A 318 27.56 17.64 -8.27
C ARG A 318 29.04 17.49 -7.92
N GLU A 319 29.59 18.38 -7.10
CA GLU A 319 30.97 18.32 -6.62
C GLU A 319 31.22 17.05 -5.78
N ALA A 320 30.22 16.61 -5.01
CA ALA A 320 30.24 15.35 -4.29
C ALA A 320 29.93 14.10 -5.17
N GLY A 321 29.86 14.25 -6.50
CA GLY A 321 29.63 13.14 -7.43
C GLY A 321 28.18 12.64 -7.52
N ILE A 322 27.21 13.36 -6.94
CA ILE A 322 25.79 13.01 -7.03
C ILE A 322 25.24 13.46 -8.38
N ALA A 323 24.61 12.52 -9.11
CA ALA A 323 24.02 12.81 -10.42
C ALA A 323 22.97 13.94 -10.33
N PRO A 324 22.96 14.92 -11.27
CA PRO A 324 22.02 16.05 -11.25
C PRO A 324 20.54 15.66 -11.26
N GLY A 325 20.21 14.50 -11.83
CA GLY A 325 18.86 13.95 -11.80
C GLY A 325 18.42 13.59 -10.38
N THR A 326 19.29 12.92 -9.60
CA THR A 326 19.03 12.50 -8.22
C THR A 326 18.75 13.68 -7.30
N SER A 327 19.61 14.70 -7.31
CA SER A 327 19.40 15.89 -6.46
C SER A 327 18.13 16.66 -6.83
N THR A 328 17.80 16.76 -8.13
CA THR A 328 16.54 17.37 -8.59
C THR A 328 15.32 16.62 -8.07
N VAL A 329 15.38 15.29 -8.14
CA VAL A 329 14.31 14.39 -7.76
C VAL A 329 14.07 14.44 -6.24
N TRP A 330 15.11 14.42 -5.41
CA TRP A 330 14.97 14.51 -3.95
C TRP A 330 14.43 15.86 -3.46
N THR A 331 14.81 16.97 -4.09
CA THR A 331 14.16 18.27 -3.83
C THR A 331 12.68 18.32 -4.24
N THR A 332 12.11 17.23 -4.75
CA THR A 332 10.67 17.08 -5.01
C THR A 332 9.97 16.29 -3.92
N TYR A 333 10.53 15.17 -3.45
CA TYR A 333 9.78 14.23 -2.60
C TYR A 333 10.48 13.71 -1.34
N ALA A 334 11.74 14.05 -1.09
CA ALA A 334 12.47 13.50 0.05
C ALA A 334 11.79 13.85 1.38
N GLU A 335 11.45 12.83 2.16
CA GLU A 335 10.69 12.95 3.41
C GLU A 335 11.51 13.65 4.51
N TRP A 336 12.83 13.42 4.53
CA TRP A 336 13.80 14.01 5.46
C TRP A 336 14.20 15.45 5.10
N MET A 337 13.69 16.00 3.99
CA MET A 337 13.99 17.36 3.53
C MET A 337 12.75 18.26 3.65
N GLN A 338 12.97 19.53 4.00
CA GLN A 338 11.94 20.56 4.11
C GLN A 338 12.28 21.81 3.29
N LYS A 339 11.25 22.48 2.79
CA LYS A 339 11.35 23.78 2.13
C LYS A 339 11.11 24.88 3.16
N PHE A 340 12.13 25.68 3.48
CA PHE A 340 12.02 26.78 4.44
C PHE A 340 11.59 28.10 3.80
N ALA A 341 11.91 28.29 2.50
CA ALA A 341 11.43 29.42 1.72
C ALA A 341 11.41 29.08 0.22
N GLN A 342 10.95 30.00 -0.64
CA GLN A 342 11.07 29.83 -2.08
C GLN A 342 12.54 29.56 -2.46
N ASN A 343 12.78 28.43 -3.12
CA ASN A 343 14.11 27.94 -3.49
C ASN A 343 15.09 27.69 -2.34
N VAL A 344 14.68 27.67 -1.07
CA VAL A 344 15.56 27.35 0.07
C VAL A 344 15.12 26.04 0.71
N TRP A 345 16.06 25.11 0.80
CA TRP A 345 15.87 23.74 1.27
C TRP A 345 16.79 23.45 2.45
N GLY A 346 16.34 22.63 3.39
CA GLY A 346 17.13 22.18 4.53
C GLY A 346 16.67 20.83 5.04
N LEU A 347 17.28 20.41 6.15
CA LEU A 347 16.92 19.17 6.83
C LEU A 347 15.62 19.36 7.62
N ARG A 348 14.72 18.39 7.54
CA ARG A 348 13.46 18.42 8.29
C ARG A 348 13.73 18.42 9.80
N GLY A 349 13.00 19.27 10.52
CA GLY A 349 13.18 19.53 11.96
C GLY A 349 14.53 20.12 12.35
N SER A 350 15.25 20.73 11.39
CA SER A 350 16.21 21.78 11.74
C SER A 350 15.47 23.07 12.07
N GLU A 351 16.07 23.90 12.92
CA GLU A 351 15.55 25.22 13.31
C GLU A 351 16.51 26.33 12.83
N PRO A 352 16.61 26.56 11.51
CA PRO A 352 17.49 27.60 10.98
C PRO A 352 17.00 28.99 11.39
N ASP A 353 17.93 29.91 11.64
CA ASP A 353 17.63 31.33 11.81
C ASP A 353 16.87 31.87 10.58
N MET A 354 15.66 32.38 10.79
CA MET A 354 14.81 32.90 9.71
C MET A 354 15.43 34.10 9.01
N GLN A 355 16.28 34.88 9.67
CA GLN A 355 17.03 35.95 9.01
C GLN A 355 18.09 35.37 8.06
N ALA A 356 18.74 34.26 8.42
CA ALA A 356 19.67 33.55 7.56
C ALA A 356 18.97 32.95 6.33
N VAL A 357 17.80 32.33 6.52
CA VAL A 357 16.97 31.83 5.41
C VAL A 357 16.63 32.95 4.43
N GLU A 358 16.27 34.13 4.95
CA GLU A 358 15.97 35.30 4.11
C GLU A 358 17.20 35.84 3.37
N ARG A 359 18.37 35.88 4.02
CA ARG A 359 19.64 36.26 3.38
C ARG A 359 19.96 35.33 2.20
N ILE A 360 19.83 34.02 2.41
CA ILE A 360 20.05 33.01 1.36
C ILE A 360 19.05 33.20 0.21
N ARG A 361 17.76 33.41 0.53
CA ARG A 361 16.72 33.65 -0.48
C ARG A 361 17.02 34.90 -1.32
N ARG A 362 17.43 35.99 -0.68
CA ARG A 362 17.79 37.24 -1.36
C ARG A 362 19.04 37.08 -2.23
N ALA A 363 20.07 36.39 -1.74
CA ALA A 363 21.28 36.11 -2.51
C ALA A 363 20.97 35.25 -3.75
N ALA A 364 20.14 34.22 -3.61
CA ALA A 364 19.71 33.39 -4.73
C ALA A 364 18.89 34.18 -5.75
N ARG A 365 18.01 35.08 -5.28
CA ARG A 365 17.26 35.98 -6.15
C ARG A 365 18.17 36.96 -6.90
N ALA A 366 19.11 37.59 -6.21
CA ALA A 366 20.07 38.51 -6.82
C ALA A 366 20.94 37.80 -7.88
N ARG A 367 21.35 36.54 -7.62
CA ARG A 367 22.07 35.70 -8.60
C ARG A 367 21.21 35.47 -9.86
N SER A 368 19.94 35.12 -9.66
CA SER A 368 18.99 34.95 -10.76
C SER A 368 18.71 36.27 -11.51
N GLU A 369 18.64 37.41 -10.84
CA GLU A 369 18.40 38.71 -11.48
C GLU A 369 19.63 39.23 -12.25
N ALA A 370 20.84 38.83 -11.82
CA ALA A 370 22.09 39.18 -12.49
C ALA A 370 22.35 38.36 -13.77
N GLU A 371 21.69 37.21 -13.93
CA GLU A 371 21.79 36.40 -15.15
C GLU A 371 21.09 37.11 -16.34
N PRO A 372 21.67 37.08 -17.55
CA PRO A 372 20.99 37.55 -18.75
C PRO A 372 19.75 36.69 -19.05
N HIS A 373 18.61 37.35 -19.29
CA HIS A 373 17.31 36.71 -19.58
C HIS A 373 16.69 37.22 -20.89
N ARG A 374 17.49 37.72 -21.83
CA ARG A 374 16.97 38.27 -23.08
C ARG A 374 16.31 37.17 -23.88
N LYS A 375 15.27 37.57 -24.61
CA LYS A 375 14.56 36.74 -25.56
C LYS A 375 14.07 37.61 -26.71
N SER A 376 14.28 37.15 -27.93
CA SER A 376 13.69 37.72 -29.13
C SER A 376 13.08 36.61 -29.97
N SER A 377 12.04 36.95 -30.71
CA SER A 377 11.35 36.04 -31.62
C SER A 377 10.98 36.78 -32.89
N SER A 378 11.00 36.06 -34.01
CA SER A 378 10.49 36.54 -35.30
C SER A 378 9.75 35.42 -36.01
N LEU A 379 8.62 35.78 -36.62
CA LEU A 379 7.92 34.89 -37.54
C LEU A 379 8.58 35.00 -38.92
N ILE A 380 8.79 33.87 -39.57
CA ILE A 380 9.30 33.78 -40.94
C ILE A 380 8.31 32.97 -41.79
N PRO A 381 8.34 33.09 -43.13
CA PRO A 381 7.49 32.26 -43.99
C PRO A 381 7.69 30.77 -43.67
N GLY A 382 6.62 30.10 -43.25
CA GLY A 382 6.65 28.66 -42.92
C GLY A 382 7.22 28.29 -41.55
N GLY A 383 7.62 29.24 -40.71
CA GLY A 383 8.27 28.92 -39.43
C GLY A 383 8.47 30.10 -38.48
N ALA A 384 9.38 29.94 -37.53
CA ALA A 384 9.76 31.00 -36.61
C ALA A 384 11.21 30.86 -36.13
N ILE A 385 11.81 31.97 -35.72
CA ILE A 385 13.11 31.97 -35.06
C ILE A 385 12.91 32.52 -33.65
N GLN A 386 13.54 31.88 -32.67
CA GLN A 386 13.62 32.40 -31.31
C GLN A 386 15.06 32.36 -30.81
N THR A 387 15.57 33.51 -30.38
CA THR A 387 16.88 33.66 -29.77
C THR A 387 16.70 33.95 -28.28
N MET A 388 17.45 33.26 -27.42
CA MET A 388 17.40 33.45 -25.97
C MET A 388 18.77 33.32 -25.32
N ASP A 389 18.97 34.01 -24.21
CA ASP A 389 20.11 33.71 -23.33
C ASP A 389 19.87 32.33 -22.65
N VAL A 390 20.92 31.51 -22.59
CA VAL A 390 20.95 30.25 -21.85
C VAL A 390 21.16 30.56 -20.38
N THR A 391 20.13 30.31 -19.57
CA THR A 391 20.17 30.55 -18.12
C THR A 391 20.59 29.30 -17.36
N THR A 392 20.99 29.46 -16.09
CA THR A 392 21.24 28.31 -15.21
C THR A 392 20.01 27.41 -15.10
N SER A 393 18.81 27.99 -15.14
CA SER A 393 17.53 27.25 -15.11
C SER A 393 17.33 26.34 -16.34
N CYS A 394 17.72 26.82 -17.53
CA CYS A 394 17.68 26.04 -18.77
C CYS A 394 18.56 24.80 -18.67
N LEU A 395 19.81 24.97 -18.24
CA LEU A 395 20.78 23.89 -18.06
C LEU A 395 20.38 22.92 -16.93
N ALA A 396 19.68 23.43 -15.92
CA ALA A 396 19.20 22.67 -14.78
C ALA A 396 18.01 21.76 -15.10
N THR A 397 17.12 22.18 -16.01
CA THR A 397 15.82 21.52 -16.22
C THR A 397 15.60 20.98 -17.63
N GLY A 398 16.32 21.52 -18.63
CA GLY A 398 16.03 21.27 -20.03
C GLY A 398 14.68 21.82 -20.48
N VAL A 399 14.10 22.76 -19.73
CA VAL A 399 12.83 23.40 -20.04
C VAL A 399 13.11 24.78 -20.60
N LEU A 400 12.59 25.04 -21.80
CA LEU A 400 12.66 26.34 -22.45
C LEU A 400 11.26 26.94 -22.54
N SER A 401 11.17 28.26 -22.50
CA SER A 401 9.92 28.99 -22.70
C SER A 401 9.91 29.68 -24.04
N PHE A 402 8.81 29.58 -24.78
CA PHE A 402 8.66 30.14 -26.12
C PHE A 402 7.74 31.36 -26.13
N ALA A 403 8.00 32.31 -27.02
CA ALA A 403 7.14 33.46 -27.23
C ALA A 403 5.76 32.96 -27.74
N PRO A 404 4.65 33.63 -27.36
CA PRO A 404 3.30 33.13 -27.65
C PRO A 404 3.02 32.87 -29.14
N GLU A 405 3.59 33.68 -30.03
CA GLU A 405 3.48 33.55 -31.49
C GLU A 405 4.26 32.34 -32.02
N VAL A 406 5.47 32.08 -31.49
CA VAL A 406 6.26 30.90 -31.84
C VAL A 406 5.58 29.64 -31.33
N HIS A 407 5.12 29.66 -30.09
CA HIS A 407 4.45 28.52 -29.45
C HIS A 407 3.16 28.12 -30.17
N ARG A 408 2.36 29.08 -30.65
CA ARG A 408 1.11 28.80 -31.37
C ARG A 408 1.31 27.94 -32.62
N LEU A 409 2.47 28.03 -33.28
CA LEU A 409 2.78 27.21 -34.47
C LEU A 409 3.00 25.74 -34.14
N VAL A 410 3.38 25.42 -32.90
CA VAL A 410 3.87 24.09 -32.49
C VAL A 410 3.20 23.56 -31.23
N ALA A 411 2.10 24.18 -30.79
CA ALA A 411 1.41 23.80 -29.56
C ALA A 411 0.98 22.33 -29.61
N GLY A 412 1.36 21.57 -28.58
CA GLY A 412 1.08 20.13 -28.46
C GLY A 412 1.89 19.22 -29.39
N SER A 413 2.78 19.77 -30.23
CA SER A 413 3.60 18.99 -31.15
C SER A 413 4.92 18.52 -30.51
N ALA A 414 5.64 17.66 -31.22
CA ALA A 414 7.00 17.27 -30.88
C ALA A 414 7.90 17.44 -32.11
N LEU A 415 9.04 18.09 -31.92
CA LEU A 415 10.00 18.40 -32.98
C LEU A 415 11.33 17.71 -32.74
N ASP A 416 11.97 17.25 -33.79
CA ASP A 416 13.35 16.75 -33.73
C ASP A 416 14.31 17.94 -33.63
N ILE A 417 15.20 17.90 -32.64
CA ILE A 417 16.22 18.93 -32.41
C ILE A 417 17.42 18.57 -33.27
N VAL A 418 17.83 19.48 -34.15
CA VAL A 418 18.91 19.22 -35.11
C VAL A 418 19.97 20.33 -35.13
N ARG A 419 21.19 19.98 -35.49
CA ARG A 419 22.26 20.94 -35.81
C ARG A 419 23.04 20.41 -37.01
N ALA A 420 23.05 21.14 -38.13
CA ALA A 420 23.79 20.73 -39.34
C ALA A 420 23.56 19.24 -39.72
N SER A 421 22.28 18.83 -39.73
CA SER A 421 21.82 17.45 -39.99
C SER A 421 22.06 16.39 -38.91
N GLU A 422 22.77 16.70 -37.82
CA GLU A 422 22.88 15.84 -36.63
C GLU A 422 21.61 15.93 -35.77
N SER A 423 21.05 14.80 -35.34
CA SER A 423 19.93 14.77 -34.37
C SER A 423 20.46 14.83 -32.95
N LEU A 424 20.00 15.82 -32.18
CA LEU A 424 20.42 16.09 -30.80
C LEU A 424 19.34 15.71 -29.77
N GLY A 425 18.25 15.11 -30.22
CA GLY A 425 17.13 14.67 -29.39
C GLY A 425 15.79 15.19 -29.90
N ARG A 426 14.79 15.18 -29.02
CA ARG A 426 13.41 15.54 -29.37
C ARG A 426 12.80 16.47 -28.32
N ALA A 427 12.25 17.59 -28.79
CA ALA A 427 11.54 18.56 -27.96
C ALA A 427 10.04 18.31 -28.01
N LYS A 428 9.35 18.40 -26.86
CA LYS A 428 7.89 18.36 -26.78
C LYS A 428 7.36 19.70 -26.31
N PHE A 429 6.41 20.27 -27.04
CA PHE A 429 5.78 21.54 -26.73
C PHE A 429 4.46 21.33 -25.97
N GLY A 430 4.19 22.21 -25.01
CA GLY A 430 2.93 22.19 -24.26
C GLY A 430 1.72 22.39 -25.18
N ALA A 431 0.61 21.73 -24.88
CA ALA A 431 -0.64 22.00 -25.59
C ALA A 431 -1.27 23.33 -25.15
N SER A 432 -1.13 23.67 -23.85
CA SER A 432 -1.85 24.79 -23.20
C SER A 432 -0.95 25.73 -22.41
N HIS A 433 0.38 25.64 -22.54
CA HIS A 433 1.34 26.53 -21.88
C HIS A 433 2.59 26.73 -22.72
N PHE A 434 3.31 27.83 -22.53
CA PHE A 434 4.44 28.22 -23.39
C PHE A 434 5.76 27.46 -23.17
N PHE A 435 5.77 26.46 -22.29
CA PHE A 435 6.95 25.65 -22.00
C PHE A 435 7.11 24.47 -22.97
N SER A 436 8.37 24.13 -23.24
CA SER A 436 8.80 22.97 -24.02
C SER A 436 9.89 22.21 -23.26
N TRP A 437 9.84 20.88 -23.32
CA TRP A 437 10.76 19.97 -22.62
C TRP A 437 11.59 19.16 -23.62
N GLY A 438 12.67 18.55 -23.15
CA GLY A 438 13.51 17.66 -23.95
C GLY A 438 14.79 18.32 -24.49
N TRP A 439 15.09 19.54 -24.05
CA TRP A 439 16.26 20.30 -24.52
C TRP A 439 17.56 19.95 -23.78
N LEU A 440 17.50 19.25 -22.66
CA LEU A 440 18.66 18.95 -21.83
C LEU A 440 19.75 18.12 -22.53
N PRO A 441 19.43 17.07 -23.32
CA PRO A 441 20.45 16.32 -24.06
C PRO A 441 21.22 17.22 -25.03
N MET A 442 20.51 18.08 -25.78
CA MET A 442 21.11 19.06 -26.69
C MET A 442 22.00 20.06 -25.94
N LEU A 443 21.50 20.68 -24.87
CA LEU A 443 22.28 21.64 -24.10
C LEU A 443 23.59 21.03 -23.55
N ARG A 444 23.55 19.75 -23.17
CA ARG A 444 24.75 19.01 -22.71
C ARG A 444 25.68 18.64 -23.85
N SER A 445 25.17 18.15 -24.99
CA SER A 445 26.01 17.77 -26.12
C SER A 445 26.73 18.97 -26.74
N LEU A 446 26.16 20.17 -26.60
CA LEU A 446 26.75 21.43 -27.03
C LEU A 446 27.66 22.10 -25.97
N ASP A 447 27.85 21.49 -24.79
CA ASP A 447 28.59 22.09 -23.66
C ASP A 447 28.10 23.51 -23.29
N ALA A 448 26.79 23.73 -23.30
CA ALA A 448 26.19 25.05 -23.07
C ALA A 448 26.43 25.56 -21.63
N LYS A 449 26.72 26.85 -21.51
CA LYS A 449 27.05 27.56 -20.27
C LYS A 449 26.07 28.70 -19.99
N PRO A 450 25.87 29.09 -18.73
CA PRO A 450 25.10 30.29 -18.41
C PRO A 450 25.68 31.51 -19.11
N GLY A 451 24.84 32.27 -19.81
CA GLY A 451 25.24 33.44 -20.58
C GLY A 451 25.52 33.19 -22.08
N ASP A 452 25.59 31.93 -22.52
CA ASP A 452 25.57 31.61 -23.95
C ASP A 452 24.23 32.05 -24.57
N VAL A 453 24.19 32.16 -25.90
CA VAL A 453 23.01 32.51 -26.66
C VAL A 453 22.58 31.30 -27.48
N LEU A 454 21.30 30.92 -27.37
CA LEU A 454 20.68 29.85 -28.13
C LEU A 454 19.70 30.44 -29.14
N ARG A 455 19.98 30.23 -30.43
CA ARG A 455 19.08 30.56 -31.55
C ARG A 455 18.41 29.28 -32.04
N ILE A 456 17.08 29.28 -32.10
CA ILE A 456 16.25 28.13 -32.46
C ILE A 456 15.41 28.51 -33.68
N SER A 457 15.63 27.84 -34.80
CA SER A 457 14.83 27.96 -36.01
C SER A 457 13.84 26.80 -36.07
N ILE A 458 12.55 27.12 -36.07
CA ILE A 458 11.44 26.16 -36.02
C ILE A 458 10.81 26.05 -37.40
N ASP A 459 10.76 24.83 -37.92
CA ASP A 459 10.00 24.42 -39.09
C ASP A 459 8.92 23.41 -38.66
N PRO A 460 7.67 23.87 -38.47
CA PRO A 460 6.57 23.00 -38.07
C PRO A 460 6.21 21.95 -39.13
N ALA A 461 6.37 22.28 -40.42
CA ALA A 461 6.01 21.38 -41.52
C ALA A 461 6.99 20.20 -41.62
N ALA A 462 8.28 20.45 -41.40
CA ALA A 462 9.30 19.41 -41.31
C ALA A 462 9.39 18.72 -39.94
N ALA A 463 8.59 19.17 -38.95
CA ALA A 463 8.68 18.76 -37.55
C ALA A 463 10.09 18.90 -36.95
N ARG A 464 10.79 19.99 -37.25
CA ARG A 464 12.20 20.20 -36.88
C ARG A 464 12.44 21.52 -36.14
N ALA A 465 13.38 21.48 -35.21
CA ALA A 465 13.96 22.64 -34.55
C ALA A 465 15.48 22.63 -34.76
N GLU A 466 15.97 23.49 -35.65
CA GLU A 466 17.41 23.67 -35.86
C GLU A 466 17.98 24.62 -34.81
N VAL A 467 19.10 24.24 -34.19
CA VAL A 467 19.71 25.00 -33.10
C VAL A 467 21.11 25.49 -33.43
N GLN A 468 21.41 26.69 -32.96
CA GLN A 468 22.75 27.28 -32.95
C GLN A 468 23.03 27.79 -31.53
N LEU A 469 24.19 27.43 -30.99
CA LEU A 469 24.70 27.90 -29.70
C LEU A 469 25.97 28.72 -29.95
N GLY A 470 26.06 29.88 -29.33
CA GLY A 470 27.18 30.80 -29.50
C GLY A 470 27.13 31.94 -28.49
N GLY A 471 27.80 33.04 -28.80
CA GLY A 471 27.86 34.24 -27.98
C GLY A 471 26.88 35.34 -28.46
N PRO A 472 27.13 36.59 -28.04
CA PRO A 472 26.28 37.73 -28.35
C PRO A 472 26.05 37.99 -29.85
N GLU A 473 26.90 37.48 -30.74
CA GLU A 473 26.76 37.58 -32.19
C GLU A 473 25.45 36.99 -32.71
N LEU A 474 24.86 36.02 -32.02
CA LEU A 474 23.59 35.39 -32.42
C LEU A 474 22.35 36.28 -32.20
N TRP A 475 22.50 37.40 -31.49
CA TRP A 475 21.48 38.45 -31.39
C TRP A 475 21.39 39.32 -32.65
N GLY A 476 22.40 39.25 -33.52
CA GLY A 476 22.38 39.91 -34.83
C GLY A 476 21.32 39.29 -35.76
N PRO A 477 20.94 40.02 -36.84
CA PRO A 477 19.97 39.55 -37.83
C PRO A 477 20.31 38.15 -38.39
#